data_AF-A0A2G9GYP1-F1
#
_entry.id   AF-A0A2G9GYP1-F1
#
_cell.length_a   1.000
_cell.length_b   1.000
_cell.length_c   1.000
_cell.angle_alpha   90.00
_cell.angle_beta   90.00
_cell.angle_gamma   90.00
#
_symmetry.space_group_name_H-M   'P 1'
#
loop_
_entity.id
_entity.type
_entity.pdbx_description
1 polymer ?
#
loop_
_entity_poly.entity_id
_entity_poly.type
_entity_poly.pdbx_seq_one_letter_code
_entity_poly.pdbx_strand_id
1 'polypeptide(L)'
;MADAIVLYSVPEHLNSLLILAKFISKHYPSTSVILLSTAAVSPPASVTYLRLPIPTLPQNFTSHYSEILFEIPRLNNPNLLQALQEISQKSKIKAFIIDFFCNSSFEVSSSLNIPTFFCVTTGAIGACSFLYWPTIHETISGNIGELNDYIEIPGCPPIFSLDLPSGLFLRESNIYKHFLDTSINMRKSAGIIVNTIYALEVRAMEALANGLCVPDAPNPPFYSLGPLISHDSGSAAGEHECLRWLDLQPS
;
A
#
# COMPACT_ATOMS: atom_id res chain seq x y z
N MET A 1 -22.04 -2.07 18.72
CA MET A 1 -20.72 -1.43 18.63
C MET A 1 -20.71 -0.54 17.40
N ALA A 2 -20.06 0.63 17.48
CA ALA A 2 -19.83 1.48 16.32
C ALA A 2 -18.91 0.77 15.31
N ASP A 3 -19.03 1.13 14.04
CA ASP A 3 -18.17 0.59 12.98
C ASP A 3 -16.85 1.36 12.91
N ALA A 4 -15.76 0.65 12.58
CA ALA A 4 -14.45 1.25 12.37
C ALA A 4 -13.78 0.74 11.09
N ILE A 5 -13.02 1.61 10.44
CA ILE A 5 -12.07 1.29 9.37
C ILE A 5 -10.68 1.63 9.90
N VAL A 6 -9.79 0.65 9.86
CA VAL A 6 -8.41 0.82 10.33
C VAL A 6 -7.48 0.83 9.12
N LEU A 7 -6.57 1.79 9.07
CA LEU A 7 -5.52 1.90 8.07
C LEU A 7 -4.16 1.68 8.73
N TYR A 8 -3.23 1.00 8.04
CA TYR A 8 -1.86 0.79 8.53
C TYR A 8 -0.82 1.08 7.46
N SER A 9 0.16 1.91 7.80
CA SER A 9 1.18 2.40 6.88
C SER A 9 2.57 2.46 7.51
N VAL A 10 3.59 2.22 6.68
CA VAL A 10 4.95 2.65 6.97
C VAL A 10 5.05 4.19 6.98
N PRO A 11 5.95 4.79 7.76
CA PRO A 11 6.13 6.25 7.80
C PRO A 11 6.24 6.93 6.43
N GLU A 12 6.96 6.28 5.51
CA GLU A 12 7.26 6.77 4.15
C GLU A 12 6.00 6.91 3.29
N HIS A 13 4.99 6.08 3.54
CA HIS A 13 3.75 6.03 2.76
C HIS A 13 2.57 6.65 3.52
N LEU A 14 2.83 7.21 4.70
CA LEU A 14 1.81 7.71 5.60
C LEU A 14 0.94 8.79 4.98
N ASN A 15 1.53 9.70 4.19
CA ASN A 15 0.79 10.78 3.55
C ASN A 15 -0.28 10.25 2.59
N SER A 16 0.04 9.25 1.79
CA SER A 16 -0.90 8.62 0.85
C SER A 16 -2.08 7.98 1.58
N LEU A 17 -1.81 7.21 2.64
CA LEU A 17 -2.88 6.58 3.44
C LEU A 17 -3.65 7.60 4.27
N LEU A 18 -3.03 8.71 4.69
CA LEU A 18 -3.71 9.79 5.39
C LEU A 18 -4.72 10.51 4.51
N ILE A 19 -4.40 10.74 3.22
CA ILE A 19 -5.36 11.32 2.27
C ILE A 19 -6.56 10.38 2.10
N LEU A 20 -6.32 9.07 1.96
CA LEU A 20 -7.40 8.07 1.90
C LEU A 20 -8.24 8.06 3.19
N ALA A 21 -7.59 8.11 4.37
CA ALA A 21 -8.29 8.17 5.65
C ALA A 21 -9.19 9.41 5.78
N LYS A 22 -8.69 10.58 5.36
CA LYS A 22 -9.47 11.83 5.30
C LYS A 22 -10.67 11.70 4.37
N PHE A 23 -10.45 11.12 3.19
CA PHE A 23 -11.52 10.89 2.21
C PHE A 23 -12.61 9.99 2.80
N ILE A 24 -12.25 8.85 3.37
CA ILE A 24 -13.21 7.93 4.00
C ILE A 24 -13.97 8.62 5.14
N SER A 25 -13.26 9.33 6.04
CA SER A 25 -13.88 10.03 7.18
C SER A 25 -14.89 11.09 6.74
N LYS A 26 -14.57 11.84 5.67
CA LYS A 26 -15.47 12.85 5.09
C LYS A 26 -16.76 12.23 4.53
N HIS A 27 -16.67 11.07 3.88
CA HIS A 27 -17.82 10.43 3.24
C HIS A 27 -18.62 9.51 4.17
N TYR A 28 -18.01 9.04 5.26
CA TYR A 28 -18.62 8.13 6.24
C TYR A 28 -18.45 8.67 7.68
N PRO A 29 -19.11 9.79 8.03
CA PRO A 29 -18.90 10.48 9.31
C PRO A 29 -19.33 9.67 10.54
N SER A 30 -20.16 8.64 10.36
CA SER A 30 -20.59 7.73 11.44
C SER A 30 -19.64 6.54 11.66
N THR A 31 -18.60 6.40 10.83
CA THR A 31 -17.61 5.33 10.92
C THR A 31 -16.30 5.88 11.47
N SER A 32 -15.78 5.27 12.53
CA SER A 32 -14.48 5.66 13.09
C SER A 32 -13.37 5.31 12.11
N VAL A 33 -12.59 6.29 11.66
CA VAL A 33 -11.40 6.07 10.83
C VAL A 33 -10.16 6.20 11.69
N ILE A 34 -9.40 5.10 11.80
CA ILE A 34 -8.23 4.99 12.65
C ILE A 34 -7.01 4.70 11.79
N LEU A 35 -5.98 5.55 11.87
CA LEU A 35 -4.71 5.37 11.15
C LEU A 35 -3.61 4.95 12.14
N LEU A 36 -2.96 3.83 11.82
CA LEU A 36 -1.85 3.25 12.56
C LEU A 36 -0.54 3.47 11.80
N SER A 37 0.50 3.90 12.50
CA SER A 37 1.87 3.93 11.98
C SER A 37 2.87 4.09 13.14
N THR A 38 4.15 3.84 12.89
CA THR A 38 5.24 4.10 13.85
C THR A 38 5.69 5.57 13.84
N ALA A 39 5.28 6.34 12.82
CA ALA A 39 5.67 7.73 12.63
C ALA A 39 5.19 8.63 13.79
N ALA A 40 5.98 9.67 14.09
CA ALA A 40 5.57 10.72 15.02
C ALA A 40 4.92 11.87 14.22
N VAL A 41 3.60 11.82 14.03
CA VAL A 41 2.85 12.89 13.38
C VAL A 41 1.65 13.32 14.21
N SER A 42 1.19 14.56 13.99
CA SER A 42 -0.09 15.04 14.49
C SER A 42 -1.11 14.95 13.33
N PRO A 43 -2.05 13.99 13.34
CA PRO A 43 -3.04 13.88 12.29
C PRO A 43 -4.02 15.07 12.31
N PRO A 44 -4.82 15.26 11.26
CA PRO A 44 -5.99 16.14 11.31
C PRO A 44 -7.03 15.60 12.30
N ALA A 45 -7.83 16.51 12.88
CA ALA A 45 -8.86 16.17 13.86
C ALA A 45 -9.93 15.18 13.36
N SER A 46 -10.10 15.01 12.05
CA SER A 46 -11.09 14.10 11.45
C SER A 46 -10.67 12.63 11.42
N VAL A 47 -9.42 12.30 11.75
CA VAL A 47 -8.89 10.93 11.74
C VAL A 47 -8.24 10.64 13.09
N THR A 48 -8.63 9.53 13.73
CA THR A 48 -7.94 9.08 14.94
C THR A 48 -6.60 8.50 14.55
N TYR A 49 -5.49 9.02 15.10
CA TYR A 49 -4.17 8.44 14.89
C TYR A 49 -3.72 7.71 16.14
N LEU A 50 -3.26 6.48 15.96
CA LEU A 50 -2.65 5.70 17.01
C LEU A 50 -1.23 5.35 16.58
N ARG A 51 -0.26 6.00 17.24
CA ARG A 51 1.15 5.72 17.03
C ARG A 51 1.50 4.39 17.67
N LEU A 52 1.99 3.45 16.87
CA LEU A 52 2.54 2.19 17.37
C LEU A 52 3.97 2.41 17.89
N PRO A 53 4.42 1.63 18.89
CA PRO A 53 5.82 1.60 19.31
C PRO A 53 6.76 1.28 18.14
N ILE A 54 7.99 1.76 18.23
CA ILE A 54 9.06 1.36 17.30
C ILE A 54 9.51 -0.05 17.72
N PRO A 55 9.52 -1.04 16.81
CA PRO A 55 9.98 -2.39 17.16
C PRO A 55 11.50 -2.40 17.42
N THR A 56 11.94 -3.30 18.29
CA THR A 56 13.37 -3.56 18.50
C THR A 56 13.97 -4.20 17.26
N LEU A 57 15.05 -3.62 16.73
CA LEU A 57 15.75 -4.16 15.57
C LEU A 57 16.78 -5.22 16.00
N PRO A 58 16.89 -6.36 15.27
CA PRO A 58 17.93 -7.35 15.52
C PRO A 58 19.32 -6.81 15.15
N GLN A 59 20.39 -7.40 15.71
CA GLN A 59 21.76 -6.95 15.45
C GLN A 59 22.18 -7.05 13.98
N ASN A 60 21.73 -8.08 13.26
CA ASN A 60 22.03 -8.32 11.84
C ASN A 60 20.88 -7.87 10.94
N PHE A 61 20.29 -6.71 11.24
CA PHE A 61 19.20 -6.18 10.41
C PHE A 61 19.70 -5.76 9.02
N THR A 62 18.84 -5.91 8.02
CA THR A 62 19.16 -5.55 6.64
C THR A 62 19.47 -4.06 6.51
N SER A 63 20.44 -3.72 5.66
CA SER A 63 20.72 -2.35 5.23
C SER A 63 20.03 -1.98 3.91
N HIS A 64 19.37 -2.94 3.27
CA HIS A 64 18.66 -2.71 2.02
C HIS A 64 17.37 -1.93 2.29
N TYR A 65 17.30 -0.68 1.82
CA TYR A 65 16.21 0.25 2.14
C TYR A 65 14.81 -0.33 1.93
N SER A 66 14.52 -0.94 0.77
CA SER A 66 13.19 -1.52 0.52
C SER A 66 12.89 -2.74 1.40
N GLU A 67 13.91 -3.48 1.85
CA GLU A 67 13.72 -4.63 2.74
C GLU A 67 13.38 -4.13 4.16
N ILE A 68 14.01 -3.04 4.60
CA ILE A 68 13.67 -2.35 5.85
C ILE A 68 12.17 -1.98 5.89
N LEU A 69 11.62 -1.47 4.77
CA LEU A 69 10.21 -1.09 4.69
C LEU A 69 9.24 -2.27 4.87
N PHE A 70 9.61 -3.48 4.46
CA PHE A 70 8.83 -4.70 4.72
C PHE A 70 9.07 -5.25 6.13
N GLU A 71 10.32 -5.21 6.60
CA GLU A 71 10.72 -5.85 7.84
C GLU A 71 10.28 -5.09 9.09
N ILE A 72 10.26 -3.75 9.07
CA ILE A 72 9.77 -2.96 10.21
C ILE A 72 8.31 -3.31 10.54
N PRO A 73 7.35 -3.27 9.59
CA PRO A 73 5.99 -3.73 9.84
C PRO A 73 5.91 -5.17 10.34
N ARG A 74 6.74 -6.07 9.80
CA ARG A 74 6.80 -7.48 10.22
C ARG A 74 7.19 -7.62 11.68
N LEU A 75 8.26 -6.94 12.10
CA LEU A 75 8.70 -6.91 13.49
C LEU A 75 7.68 -6.24 14.42
N ASN A 76 6.84 -5.35 13.88
CA ASN A 76 5.81 -4.65 14.65
C ASN A 76 4.48 -5.40 14.76
N ASN A 77 4.33 -6.57 14.12
CA ASN A 77 3.10 -7.38 14.16
C ASN A 77 2.56 -7.64 15.58
N PRO A 78 3.37 -7.89 16.63
CA PRO A 78 2.85 -8.07 17.99
C PRO A 78 2.14 -6.81 18.53
N ASN A 79 2.71 -5.63 18.31
CA ASN A 79 2.09 -4.36 18.71
C ASN A 79 0.82 -4.08 17.90
N LEU A 80 0.85 -4.39 16.60
CA LEU A 80 -0.31 -4.26 15.73
C LEU A 80 -1.45 -5.18 16.16
N LEU A 81 -1.16 -6.45 16.48
CA LEU A 81 -2.14 -7.42 16.97
C LEU A 81 -2.84 -6.89 18.23
N GLN A 82 -2.07 -6.42 19.21
CA GLN A 82 -2.61 -5.82 20.43
C GLN A 82 -3.51 -4.62 20.10
N ALA A 83 -3.05 -3.70 19.25
CA ALA A 83 -3.83 -2.52 18.87
C ALA A 83 -5.16 -2.90 18.19
N LEU A 84 -5.15 -3.87 17.26
CA LEU A 84 -6.38 -4.33 16.59
C LEU A 84 -7.34 -5.02 17.57
N GLN A 85 -6.84 -5.76 18.55
CA GLN A 85 -7.65 -6.37 19.61
C GLN A 85 -8.30 -5.30 20.51
N GLU A 86 -7.55 -4.29 20.94
CA GLU A 86 -8.05 -3.17 21.75
C GLU A 86 -9.12 -2.35 21.00
N ILE A 87 -8.91 -2.11 19.70
CA ILE A 87 -9.91 -1.45 18.85
C ILE A 87 -11.17 -2.32 18.74
N SER A 88 -11.00 -3.63 18.55
CA SER A 88 -12.11 -4.59 18.41
C SER A 88 -12.98 -4.71 19.67
N GLN A 89 -12.43 -4.41 20.86
CA GLN A 89 -13.21 -4.34 22.10
C GLN A 89 -14.17 -3.15 22.14
N LYS A 90 -13.88 -2.08 21.37
CA LYS A 90 -14.64 -0.81 21.39
C LYS A 90 -15.52 -0.65 20.15
N SER A 91 -15.11 -1.22 19.01
CA SER A 91 -15.73 -1.03 17.71
C SER A 91 -15.66 -2.30 16.86
N LYS A 92 -16.58 -2.46 15.91
CA LYS A 92 -16.52 -3.53 14.92
C LYS A 92 -15.66 -3.08 13.74
N ILE A 93 -14.47 -3.66 13.59
CA ILE A 93 -13.58 -3.36 12.46
C ILE A 93 -14.19 -3.97 11.18
N LYS A 94 -14.57 -3.11 10.22
CA LYS A 94 -15.19 -3.50 8.95
C LYS A 94 -14.20 -3.71 7.83
N ALA A 95 -13.05 -3.07 7.90
CA ALA A 95 -11.98 -3.19 6.93
C ALA A 95 -10.64 -2.82 7.59
N PHE A 96 -9.59 -3.54 7.19
CA PHE A 96 -8.21 -3.20 7.48
C PHE A 96 -7.50 -2.87 6.17
N ILE A 97 -7.13 -1.61 5.96
CA ILE A 97 -6.52 -1.13 4.72
C ILE A 97 -5.03 -0.98 4.95
N ILE A 98 -4.21 -1.70 4.20
CA ILE A 98 -2.76 -1.73 4.38
C ILE A 98 -2.04 -1.22 3.14
N ASP A 99 -0.94 -0.51 3.36
CA ASP A 99 0.05 -0.31 2.31
C ASP A 99 0.70 -1.65 1.91
N PHE A 100 1.20 -1.77 0.68
CA PHE A 100 1.81 -3.02 0.21
C PHE A 100 3.08 -3.41 0.99
N PHE A 101 3.85 -2.46 1.53
CA PHE A 101 4.97 -2.78 2.43
C PHE A 101 4.53 -3.41 3.76
N CYS A 102 3.28 -3.18 4.16
CA CYS A 102 2.71 -3.75 5.37
C CYS A 102 2.15 -5.17 5.18
N ASN A 103 2.48 -5.88 4.08
CA ASN A 103 1.97 -7.22 3.77
C ASN A 103 2.05 -8.22 4.94
N SER A 104 3.10 -8.16 5.77
CA SER A 104 3.24 -9.04 6.94
C SER A 104 2.05 -8.98 7.92
N SER A 105 1.29 -7.88 7.91
CA SER A 105 0.09 -7.70 8.74
C SER A 105 -1.14 -8.43 8.21
N PHE A 106 -1.08 -8.98 6.99
CA PHE A 106 -2.15 -9.80 6.41
C PHE A 106 -2.43 -11.04 7.27
N GLU A 107 -1.40 -11.68 7.82
CA GLU A 107 -1.55 -12.81 8.74
C GLU A 107 -2.24 -12.41 10.04
N VAL A 108 -1.86 -11.25 10.61
CA VAL A 108 -2.46 -10.71 11.84
C VAL A 108 -3.95 -10.47 11.65
N SER A 109 -4.33 -9.75 10.60
CA SER A 109 -5.74 -9.46 10.29
C SER A 109 -6.54 -10.72 9.95
N SER A 110 -5.94 -11.67 9.24
CA SER A 110 -6.55 -12.97 8.95
C SER A 110 -6.84 -13.77 10.23
N SER A 111 -5.90 -13.80 11.19
CA SER A 111 -6.09 -14.48 12.49
C SER A 111 -7.26 -13.90 13.31
N LEU A 112 -7.60 -12.62 13.07
CA LEU A 112 -8.71 -11.92 13.71
C LEU A 112 -10.00 -11.93 12.87
N ASN A 113 -10.00 -12.58 11.70
CA ASN A 113 -11.09 -12.59 10.73
C ASN A 113 -11.50 -11.17 10.28
N ILE A 114 -10.54 -10.26 10.14
CA ILE A 114 -10.76 -8.91 9.65
C ILE A 114 -10.48 -8.88 8.14
N PRO A 115 -11.40 -8.38 7.30
CA PRO A 115 -11.17 -8.30 5.86
C PRO A 115 -10.09 -7.26 5.55
N THR A 116 -9.06 -7.68 4.82
CA THR A 116 -7.90 -6.86 4.50
C THR A 116 -7.94 -6.38 3.06
N PHE A 117 -7.71 -5.08 2.88
CA PHE A 117 -7.61 -4.41 1.59
C PHE A 117 -6.20 -3.87 1.39
N PHE A 118 -5.65 -4.01 0.19
CA PHE A 118 -4.37 -3.39 -0.16
C PHE A 118 -4.62 -2.02 -0.78
N CYS A 119 -3.96 -0.98 -0.27
CA CYS A 119 -3.84 0.30 -0.95
C CYS A 119 -2.55 0.30 -1.77
N VAL A 120 -2.69 0.33 -3.09
CA VAL A 120 -1.56 0.35 -4.04
C VAL A 120 -1.36 1.78 -4.52
N THR A 121 -0.31 2.42 -4.01
CA THR A 121 0.02 3.82 -4.26
C THR A 121 0.69 4.06 -5.62
N THR A 122 0.96 3.00 -6.37
CA THR A 122 1.60 3.03 -7.71
C THR A 122 0.60 3.02 -8.87
N GLY A 123 -0.70 3.08 -8.60
CA GLY A 123 -1.75 3.12 -9.64
C GLY A 123 -2.22 1.75 -10.12
N ALA A 124 -3.01 1.72 -11.19
CA ALA A 124 -3.58 0.50 -11.76
C ALA A 124 -2.52 -0.38 -12.42
N ILE A 125 -1.51 0.20 -13.09
CA ILE A 125 -0.36 -0.55 -13.62
C ILE A 125 0.38 -1.28 -12.50
N GLY A 126 0.61 -0.60 -11.37
CA GLY A 126 1.20 -1.23 -10.19
C GLY A 126 0.37 -2.41 -9.67
N ALA A 127 -0.95 -2.25 -9.58
CA ALA A 127 -1.84 -3.33 -9.18
C ALA A 127 -1.83 -4.52 -10.17
N CYS A 128 -1.81 -4.27 -11.48
CA CYS A 128 -1.65 -5.31 -12.51
C CYS A 128 -0.34 -6.08 -12.30
N SER A 129 0.76 -5.36 -12.10
CA SER A 129 2.08 -5.94 -11.88
C SER A 129 2.13 -6.82 -10.63
N PHE A 130 1.61 -6.35 -9.49
CA PHE A 130 1.53 -7.18 -8.28
C PHE A 130 0.67 -8.42 -8.51
N LEU A 131 -0.52 -8.28 -9.09
CA LEU A 131 -1.40 -9.43 -9.31
C LEU A 131 -0.79 -10.46 -10.26
N TYR A 132 -0.06 -10.03 -11.29
CA TYR A 132 0.54 -10.94 -12.27
C TYR A 132 1.91 -11.48 -11.86
N TRP A 133 2.57 -10.89 -10.85
CA TRP A 133 3.94 -11.24 -10.46
C TRP A 133 4.14 -12.74 -10.11
N PRO A 134 3.23 -13.43 -9.41
CA PRO A 134 3.39 -14.87 -9.17
C PRO A 134 3.37 -15.69 -10.47
N THR A 135 2.63 -15.26 -11.48
CA THR A 135 2.66 -15.91 -12.80
C THR A 135 4.01 -15.71 -13.47
N ILE A 136 4.58 -14.48 -13.43
CA ILE A 136 5.96 -14.23 -13.91
C ILE A 136 6.97 -15.12 -13.17
N HIS A 137 6.80 -15.28 -11.85
CA HIS A 137 7.66 -16.14 -11.04
C HIS A 137 7.64 -17.60 -11.52
N GLU A 138 6.46 -18.11 -11.91
CA GLU A 138 6.27 -19.48 -12.39
C GLU A 138 6.75 -19.67 -13.83
N THR A 139 6.54 -18.69 -14.71
CA THR A 139 6.79 -18.85 -16.16
C THR A 139 8.21 -18.51 -16.59
N ILE A 140 8.88 -17.57 -15.92
CA ILE A 140 10.26 -17.21 -16.23
C ILE A 140 11.19 -18.02 -15.34
N SER A 141 12.23 -18.65 -15.90
CA SER A 141 13.26 -19.32 -15.12
C SER A 141 14.45 -18.37 -14.90
N GLY A 142 15.12 -18.47 -13.74
CA GLY A 142 16.29 -17.66 -13.43
C GLY A 142 16.01 -16.22 -12.98
N ASN A 143 17.07 -15.44 -12.84
CA ASN A 143 17.02 -14.08 -12.32
C ASN A 143 16.46 -13.11 -13.35
N ILE A 144 15.55 -12.22 -12.92
CA ILE A 144 14.93 -11.21 -13.78
C ILE A 144 15.98 -10.22 -14.31
N GLY A 145 16.99 -9.89 -13.51
CA GLY A 145 18.08 -9.01 -13.91
C GLY A 145 18.99 -9.59 -15.01
N GLU A 146 18.91 -10.89 -15.27
CA GLU A 146 19.69 -11.60 -16.29
C GLU A 146 18.87 -11.92 -17.55
N LEU A 147 17.55 -11.67 -17.52
CA LEU A 147 16.64 -12.02 -18.61
C LEU A 147 16.97 -11.31 -19.92
N ASN A 148 17.32 -10.01 -19.86
CA ASN A 148 17.65 -9.17 -21.01
C ASN A 148 16.60 -9.23 -22.14
N ASP A 149 15.32 -9.27 -21.75
CA ASP A 149 14.17 -9.33 -22.66
C ASP A 149 12.99 -8.57 -22.04
N TYR A 150 11.89 -8.46 -22.78
CA TYR A 150 10.66 -7.82 -22.32
C TYR A 150 9.78 -8.78 -21.52
N ILE A 151 9.16 -8.23 -20.48
CA ILE A 151 8.18 -8.89 -19.64
C ILE A 151 6.80 -8.31 -20.00
N GLU A 152 5.89 -9.21 -20.33
CA GLU A 152 4.51 -8.86 -20.65
C GLU A 152 3.62 -9.06 -19.41
N ILE A 153 2.91 -8.00 -19.03
CA ILE A 153 1.93 -7.99 -17.96
C ILE A 153 0.61 -7.49 -18.55
N PRO A 154 -0.51 -8.20 -18.37
CA PRO A 154 -1.81 -7.75 -18.83
C PRO A 154 -2.13 -6.33 -18.33
N GLY A 155 -2.47 -5.43 -19.25
CA GLY A 155 -2.78 -4.03 -18.94
C GLY A 155 -1.58 -3.09 -18.90
N CYS A 156 -0.35 -3.61 -18.96
CA CYS A 156 0.88 -2.83 -19.00
C CYS A 156 1.46 -2.78 -20.43
N PRO A 157 2.26 -1.75 -20.77
CA PRO A 157 3.17 -1.85 -21.92
C PRO A 157 4.23 -2.95 -21.64
N PRO A 158 4.84 -3.56 -22.67
CA PRO A 158 5.99 -4.44 -22.46
C PRO A 158 7.08 -3.72 -21.67
N ILE A 159 7.55 -4.33 -20.58
CA ILE A 159 8.54 -3.73 -19.68
C ILE A 159 9.86 -4.45 -19.88
N PHE A 160 10.92 -3.73 -20.23
CA PHE A 160 12.24 -4.36 -20.34
C PHE A 160 12.70 -4.82 -18.95
N SER A 161 13.30 -6.00 -18.84
CA SER A 161 13.54 -6.62 -17.51
C SER A 161 14.41 -5.77 -16.58
N LEU A 162 15.30 -4.95 -17.14
CA LEU A 162 16.16 -4.02 -16.39
C LEU A 162 15.48 -2.70 -16.00
N ASP A 163 14.28 -2.42 -16.54
CA ASP A 163 13.46 -1.25 -16.15
C ASP A 163 12.59 -1.53 -14.91
N LEU A 164 12.53 -2.79 -14.46
CA LEU A 164 11.87 -3.15 -13.20
C LEU A 164 12.67 -2.66 -11.99
N PRO A 165 12.03 -2.49 -10.82
CA PRO A 165 12.74 -2.21 -9.58
C PRO A 165 13.85 -3.23 -9.32
N SER A 166 15.05 -2.78 -8.97
CA SER A 166 16.22 -3.64 -8.79
C SER A 166 16.04 -4.73 -7.72
N GLY A 167 15.17 -4.50 -6.75
CA GLY A 167 14.77 -5.51 -5.76
C GLY A 167 14.07 -6.73 -6.36
N LEU A 168 13.62 -6.67 -7.62
CA LEU A 168 13.01 -7.78 -8.35
C LEU A 168 14.02 -8.58 -9.19
N PHE A 169 15.29 -8.17 -9.25
CA PHE A 169 16.27 -8.79 -10.14
C PHE A 169 16.72 -10.17 -9.69
N LEU A 170 17.03 -10.34 -8.40
CA LEU A 170 17.56 -11.57 -7.84
C LEU A 170 16.47 -12.35 -7.09
N ARG A 171 16.06 -13.50 -7.62
CA ARG A 171 14.96 -14.31 -7.05
C ARG A 171 15.19 -14.74 -5.62
N GLU A 172 16.44 -15.06 -5.30
CA GLU A 172 16.79 -15.56 -3.97
C GLU A 172 16.90 -14.47 -2.90
N SER A 173 16.87 -13.19 -3.30
CA SER A 173 16.92 -12.08 -2.36
C SER A 173 15.66 -12.00 -1.50
N ASN A 174 15.81 -11.54 -0.26
CA ASN A 174 14.68 -11.34 0.65
C ASN A 174 13.68 -10.33 0.10
N ILE A 175 14.18 -9.26 -0.53
CA ILE A 175 13.32 -8.24 -1.12
C ILE A 175 12.43 -8.81 -2.25
N TYR A 176 12.97 -9.66 -3.12
CA TYR A 176 12.17 -10.36 -4.13
C TYR A 176 11.07 -11.22 -3.48
N LYS A 177 11.44 -11.98 -2.44
CA LYS A 177 10.51 -12.83 -1.67
C LYS A 177 9.39 -12.00 -1.03
N HIS A 178 9.69 -10.83 -0.46
CA HIS A 178 8.67 -9.92 0.06
C HIS A 178 7.68 -9.42 -1.02
N PHE A 179 8.17 -9.05 -2.21
CA PHE A 179 7.29 -8.67 -3.32
C PHE A 179 6.41 -9.84 -3.80
N LEU A 180 6.97 -11.05 -3.87
CA LEU A 180 6.23 -12.25 -4.23
C LEU A 180 5.15 -12.58 -3.19
N ASP A 181 5.49 -12.58 -1.90
CA ASP A 181 4.54 -12.83 -0.82
C ASP A 181 3.42 -11.79 -0.78
N THR A 182 3.77 -10.52 -1.02
CA THR A 182 2.80 -9.42 -1.13
C THR A 182 1.83 -9.66 -2.26
N SER A 183 2.35 -10.08 -3.42
CA SER A 183 1.54 -10.41 -4.59
C SER A 183 0.59 -11.57 -4.33
N ILE A 184 1.06 -12.63 -3.67
CA ILE A 184 0.26 -13.81 -3.31
C ILE A 184 -0.86 -13.43 -2.34
N ASN A 185 -0.58 -12.63 -1.31
CA ASN A 185 -1.59 -12.20 -0.35
C ASN A 185 -2.56 -11.17 -0.94
N MET A 186 -2.09 -10.32 -1.85
CA MET A 186 -2.95 -9.38 -2.57
C MET A 186 -4.02 -10.11 -3.40
N ARG A 187 -3.67 -11.23 -4.07
CA ARG A 187 -4.63 -12.13 -4.75
C ARG A 187 -5.69 -12.72 -3.81
N LYS A 188 -5.41 -12.84 -2.51
CA LYS A 188 -6.32 -13.40 -1.49
C LYS A 188 -7.08 -12.33 -0.69
N SER A 189 -6.82 -11.05 -0.95
CA SER A 189 -7.36 -9.93 -0.18
C SER A 189 -8.85 -9.70 -0.45
N ALA A 190 -9.51 -8.96 0.44
CA ALA A 190 -10.89 -8.54 0.27
C ALA A 190 -11.06 -7.47 -0.83
N GLY A 191 -9.97 -6.84 -1.24
CA GLY A 191 -9.95 -5.95 -2.39
C GLY A 191 -8.69 -5.08 -2.47
N ILE A 192 -8.56 -4.39 -3.59
CA ILE A 192 -7.43 -3.53 -3.91
C ILE A 192 -7.95 -2.12 -4.18
N ILE A 193 -7.36 -1.14 -3.52
CA ILE A 193 -7.66 0.27 -3.66
C ILE A 193 -6.49 0.94 -4.36
N VAL A 194 -6.75 1.68 -5.44
CA VAL A 194 -5.73 2.50 -6.12
C VAL A 194 -6.14 3.95 -6.19
N ASN A 195 -5.13 4.81 -6.19
CA ASN A 195 -5.29 6.23 -6.41
C ASN A 195 -5.02 6.60 -7.89
N THR A 196 -5.96 6.28 -8.77
CA THR A 196 -5.90 6.62 -10.20
C THR A 196 -7.28 6.91 -10.78
N ILE A 197 -7.34 7.41 -12.01
CA ILE A 197 -8.56 7.59 -12.80
C ILE A 197 -8.52 6.73 -14.06
N TYR A 198 -9.70 6.32 -14.53
CA TYR A 198 -9.83 5.49 -15.73
C TYR A 198 -9.09 6.07 -16.95
N ALA A 199 -9.28 7.37 -17.21
CA ALA A 199 -8.70 8.03 -18.38
C ALA A 199 -7.15 8.06 -18.38
N LEU A 200 -6.52 7.88 -17.21
CA LEU A 200 -5.06 7.87 -17.08
C LEU A 200 -4.46 6.50 -17.39
N GLU A 201 -5.15 5.41 -17.00
CA GLU A 201 -4.61 4.04 -17.06
C GLU A 201 -5.61 3.05 -17.68
N VAL A 202 -6.25 3.44 -18.79
CA VAL A 202 -7.35 2.69 -19.44
C VAL A 202 -7.02 1.20 -19.61
N ARG A 203 -5.86 0.86 -20.17
CA ARG A 203 -5.46 -0.53 -20.41
C ARG A 203 -5.34 -1.35 -19.14
N ALA A 204 -4.74 -0.79 -18.09
CA ALA A 204 -4.58 -1.47 -16.81
C ALA A 204 -5.94 -1.64 -16.10
N MET A 205 -6.78 -0.61 -16.15
CA MET A 205 -8.14 -0.65 -15.61
C MET A 205 -9.00 -1.70 -16.29
N GLU A 206 -8.93 -1.81 -17.63
CA GLU A 206 -9.62 -2.83 -18.40
C GLU A 206 -9.09 -4.24 -18.09
N ALA A 207 -7.77 -4.41 -17.95
CA ALA A 207 -7.19 -5.71 -17.58
C ALA A 207 -7.63 -6.17 -16.19
N LEU A 208 -7.68 -5.25 -15.22
CA LEU A 208 -8.18 -5.52 -13.87
C LEU A 208 -9.66 -5.88 -13.88
N ALA A 209 -10.49 -5.10 -14.58
CA ALA A 209 -11.93 -5.33 -14.67
C ALA A 209 -12.29 -6.65 -15.37
N ASN A 210 -11.50 -7.04 -16.38
CA ASN A 210 -11.70 -8.27 -17.15
C ASN A 210 -11.01 -9.51 -16.54
N GLY A 211 -10.40 -9.40 -15.36
CA GLY A 211 -9.83 -10.55 -14.66
C GLY A 211 -8.54 -11.09 -15.28
N LEU A 212 -7.80 -10.29 -16.06
CA LEU A 212 -6.66 -10.79 -16.84
C LEU A 212 -5.37 -10.95 -16.02
N CYS A 213 -5.29 -10.31 -14.84
CA CYS A 213 -4.06 -10.22 -14.05
C CYS A 213 -3.85 -11.42 -13.11
N VAL A 214 -4.83 -12.31 -12.98
CA VAL A 214 -4.73 -13.58 -12.25
C VAL A 214 -5.24 -14.69 -13.18
N PRO A 215 -4.37 -15.38 -13.93
CA PRO A 215 -4.80 -16.31 -14.97
C PRO A 215 -5.70 -17.46 -14.49
N ASP A 216 -5.46 -17.96 -13.27
CA ASP A 216 -6.11 -19.19 -12.77
C ASP A 216 -7.26 -18.92 -11.79
N ALA A 217 -7.62 -17.66 -11.54
CA ALA A 217 -8.68 -17.29 -10.60
C ALA A 217 -9.23 -15.88 -10.88
N PRO A 218 -10.42 -15.53 -10.38
CA PRO A 218 -10.90 -14.15 -10.46
C PRO A 218 -9.94 -13.17 -9.76
N ASN A 219 -9.79 -11.98 -10.34
CA ASN A 219 -9.13 -10.87 -9.65
C ASN A 219 -9.87 -10.52 -8.35
N PRO A 220 -9.16 -10.08 -7.30
CA PRO A 220 -9.79 -9.44 -6.14
C PRO A 220 -10.62 -8.22 -6.59
N PRO A 221 -11.70 -7.87 -5.87
CA PRO A 221 -12.44 -6.64 -6.14
C PRO A 221 -11.51 -5.43 -6.15
N PHE A 222 -11.63 -4.59 -7.16
CA PHE A 222 -10.74 -3.47 -7.39
C PHE A 222 -11.51 -2.14 -7.37
N TYR A 223 -10.93 -1.14 -6.70
CA TYR A 223 -11.55 0.17 -6.48
C TYR A 223 -10.57 1.29 -6.84
N SER A 224 -10.94 2.09 -7.83
CA SER A 224 -10.22 3.32 -8.21
C SER A 224 -10.89 4.51 -7.53
N LEU A 225 -10.12 5.27 -6.75
CA LEU A 225 -10.61 6.42 -5.97
C LEU A 225 -9.97 7.76 -6.40
N GLY A 226 -9.16 7.76 -7.45
CA GLY A 226 -8.31 8.90 -7.78
C GLY A 226 -9.01 10.04 -8.54
N PRO A 227 -8.32 11.19 -8.68
CA PRO A 227 -7.07 11.50 -8.00
C PRO A 227 -7.36 12.01 -6.58
N LEU A 228 -6.93 11.26 -5.58
CA LEU A 228 -6.89 11.68 -4.19
C LEU A 228 -5.63 12.53 -4.00
N ILE A 229 -5.82 13.84 -3.93
CA ILE A 229 -4.78 14.83 -3.66
C ILE A 229 -5.02 15.49 -2.30
N SER A 230 -3.94 15.90 -1.63
CA SER A 230 -4.07 16.68 -0.41
C SER A 230 -4.58 18.07 -0.79
N HIS A 231 -5.80 18.40 -0.38
CA HIS A 231 -6.26 19.79 -0.40
C HIS A 231 -5.73 20.50 0.85
N ASP A 232 -5.33 21.76 0.66
CA ASP A 232 -4.58 22.59 1.59
C ASP A 232 -4.93 22.38 3.06
N SER A 233 -3.93 22.02 3.87
CA SER A 233 -3.93 22.43 5.26
C SER A 233 -3.76 23.94 5.25
N GLY A 234 -4.86 24.67 5.46
CA GLY A 234 -4.80 26.11 5.68
C GLY A 234 -3.60 26.45 6.57
N SER A 235 -2.74 27.31 6.05
CA SER A 235 -1.43 27.67 6.56
C SER A 235 -1.45 27.95 8.07
N ALA A 236 -1.09 26.96 8.89
CA ALA A 236 -0.82 27.17 10.32
C ALA A 236 0.62 27.67 10.56
N ALA A 237 1.47 27.65 9.53
CA ALA A 237 2.75 28.32 9.50
C ALA A 237 2.66 29.46 8.49
N GLY A 238 3.15 30.65 8.84
CA GLY A 238 3.22 31.78 7.91
C GLY A 238 3.84 31.36 6.57
N GLU A 239 3.46 32.08 5.52
CA GLU A 239 3.92 31.84 4.15
C GLU A 239 5.43 31.56 4.10
N HIS A 240 5.79 30.33 3.70
CA HIS A 240 7.18 29.92 3.64
C HIS A 240 7.93 30.79 2.62
N GLU A 241 9.19 31.13 2.90
CA GLU A 241 9.99 32.00 2.04
C GLU A 241 10.08 31.52 0.58
N CYS A 242 10.04 30.20 0.36
CA CYS A 242 10.00 29.63 -1.00
C CYS A 242 8.73 30.00 -1.79
N LEU A 243 7.58 30.16 -1.13
CA LEU A 243 6.35 30.61 -1.78
C LEU A 243 6.47 32.08 -2.17
N ARG A 244 7.02 32.91 -1.26
CA ARG A 244 7.31 34.32 -1.55
C ARG A 244 8.30 34.48 -2.70
N TRP A 245 9.31 33.62 -2.80
CA TRP A 245 10.22 33.59 -3.94
C TRP A 245 9.51 33.15 -5.23
N LEU A 246 8.61 32.17 -5.13
CA LEU A 246 7.84 31.68 -6.28
C LEU A 246 6.94 32.78 -6.86
N ASP A 247 6.33 33.60 -6.00
CA ASP A 247 5.50 34.75 -6.40
C ASP A 247 6.30 35.82 -7.17
N LEU A 248 7.62 35.82 -7.06
CA LEU A 248 8.50 36.72 -7.81
C LEU A 248 8.90 36.16 -9.18
N GLN A 249 8.54 34.92 -9.51
CA GLN A 249 8.87 34.32 -10.81
C GLN A 249 7.93 34.83 -11.92
N PRO A 250 8.39 34.86 -13.19
CA PRO A 250 7.55 35.26 -14.32
C PRO A 250 6.29 34.39 -14.46
N SER A 251 5.22 35.02 -14.96
CA SER A 251 3.95 34.36 -15.29
C SER A 251 3.97 33.73 -16.68
#